data_AF-A0A8S2SWT6-F1
#
_entry.id   AF-A0A8S2SWT6-F1
#
_cell.length_a   1.000
_cell.length_b   1.000
_cell.length_c   1.000
_cell.angle_alpha   90.00
_cell.angle_beta   90.00
_cell.angle_gamma   90.00
#
_symmetry.space_group_name_H-M   'P 1'
#
loop_
_entity.id
_entity.type
_entity.pdbx_description
1 polymer ?
#
loop_
_entity_poly.entity_id
_entity_poly.type
_entity_poly.pdbx_seq_one_letter_code
_entity_poly.pdbx_strand_id
1 'polypeptide(L)' 'CLYQHIDTNQSIIVSTQYGDVLGYETPMARVFYGIPFAQPPVGPLR' A
#
# COMPACT_ATOMS: atom_id res chain seq x y z
N CYS A 1 9.21 19.67 25.29
CA CYS A 1 8.66 18.41 24.76
C CYS A 1 7.40 18.73 23.97
N LEU A 2 7.53 18.91 22.65
CA LEU A 2 6.37 19.14 21.77
C LEU A 2 6.13 17.84 21.01
N TYR A 3 5.00 17.21 21.31
CA TYR A 3 4.49 16.07 20.57
C TYR A 3 4.00 16.61 19.21
N GLN A 4 4.77 16.39 18.15
CA GLN A 4 4.31 16.71 16.81
C GLN A 4 3.14 15.78 16.48
N HIS A 5 1.96 16.38 16.29
CA HIS A 5 0.82 15.73 15.67
C HIS A 5 1.22 15.40 14.23
N ILE A 6 1.55 14.14 13.95
CA ILE A 6 1.82 13.67 12.59
C ILE A 6 0.48 13.68 11.88
N ASP A 7 0.30 14.57 10.90
CA ASP A 7 -0.84 14.53 10.00
C ASP A 7 -0.78 13.21 9.22
N THR A 8 -1.55 12.23 9.68
CA THR A 8 -1.54 10.88 9.14
C THR A 8 -2.16 10.85 7.76
N ASN A 9 -1.38 10.33 6.80
CA ASN A 9 -1.80 9.71 5.54
C ASN A 9 -2.40 10.63 4.47
N GLN A 10 -1.53 11.27 3.69
CA GLN A 10 -1.92 11.61 2.33
C GLN A 10 -2.10 10.32 1.53
N SER A 11 -3.33 10.05 1.09
CA SER A 11 -3.66 8.91 0.24
C SER A 11 -3.05 9.10 -1.14
N ILE A 12 -2.33 8.09 -1.64
CA ILE A 12 -1.73 8.08 -2.97
C ILE A 12 -2.29 6.90 -3.77
N ILE A 13 -2.64 7.13 -5.03
CA ILE A 13 -3.05 6.09 -5.97
C ILE A 13 -1.92 5.91 -6.99
N VAL A 14 -1.49 4.68 -7.20
CA VAL A 14 -0.49 4.32 -8.21
C VAL A 14 -1.08 3.30 -9.17
N SER A 15 -1.03 3.61 -10.46
CA SER A 15 -1.48 2.69 -11.51
C SER A 15 -0.43 1.63 -11.80
N THR A 16 -0.85 0.36 -11.81
CA THR A 16 -0.01 -0.79 -12.19
C THR A 16 -0.60 -1.48 -13.42
N GLN A 17 0.13 -2.42 -14.01
CA GLN A 17 -0.38 -3.22 -15.13
C GLN A 17 -1.64 -4.05 -14.78
N TYR A 18 -1.92 -4.26 -13.49
CA TYR A 18 -3.05 -5.05 -13.00
C TYR A 18 -4.16 -4.20 -12.39
N GLY A 19 -4.04 -2.87 -12.42
CA GLY A 19 -5.01 -1.93 -11.86
C GLY A 19 -4.38 -0.95 -10.87
N ASP A 20 -5.23 -0.08 -10.33
CA ASP A 20 -4.82 0.97 -9.40
C ASP A 20 -4.66 0.43 -7.98
N VAL A 21 -3.59 0.86 -7.31
CA VAL A 21 -3.29 0.49 -5.93
C VAL A 21 -3.35 1.73 -5.05
N LEU A 22 -4.16 1.66 -4.00
CA LEU A 22 -4.24 2.69 -2.96
C LEU A 22 -3.16 2.43 -1.90
N GLY A 23 -2.39 3.47 -1.60
CA GLY A 23 -1.47 3.50 -0.48
C GLY A 23 -1.51 4.84 0.23
N TYR A 24 -0.51 5.08 1.06
CA TYR A 24 -0.32 6.36 1.74
C TYR A 24 1.14 6.76 1.78
N GLU A 25 1.38 8.06 1.89
CA GLU A 25 2.71 8.62 2.03
C GLU A 25 3.00 8.97 3.50
N THR A 26 4.20 8.62 3.94
CA THR A 26 4.78 9.03 5.22
C THR A 26 5.96 9.95 4.95
N PRO A 27 6.48 10.66 5.96
CA PRO A 27 7.68 11.48 5.79
C PRO A 27 8.92 10.71 5.28
N MET A 28 8.95 9.38 5.44
CA MET A 28 10.11 8.55 5.10
C MET A 28 9.93 7.70 3.85
N ALA A 29 8.69 7.34 3.51
CA ALA A 29 8.40 6.39 2.44
C ALA A 29 6.93 6.44 1.99
N ARG A 30 6.70 5.93 0.78
CA ARG A 30 5.37 5.53 0.32
C ARG A 30 5.13 4.08 0.67
N VAL A 31 3.97 3.79 1.24
CA VAL A 31 3.66 2.48 1.80
C VAL A 31 2.44 1.90 1.10
N PHE A 32 2.59 0.66 0.63
CA PHE A 32 1.53 -0.11 -0.03
C PHE A 32 1.57 -1.54 0.52
N TYR A 33 0.45 -2.02 1.06
CA TYR A 33 0.34 -3.34 1.67
C TYR A 33 -0.52 -4.29 0.85
N GLY A 34 -0.21 -5.59 0.93
CA GLY A 34 -1.08 -6.65 0.42
C GLY A 34 -1.25 -6.66 -1.10
N ILE A 35 -0.31 -6.09 -1.86
CA ILE A 35 -0.36 -6.13 -3.33
C ILE A 35 -0.20 -7.59 -3.79
N PRO A 36 -1.22 -8.17 -4.47
CA PRO A 36 -1.10 -9.51 -4.99
C PRO A 36 -0.12 -9.52 -6.18
N PHE A 37 0.83 -10.43 -6.15
CA PHE A 37 1.79 -10.63 -7.25
C PHE A 37 1.54 -11.92 -8.03
N ALA A 38 0.68 -12.80 -7.52
CA ALA A 38 0.33 -14.08 -8.10
C ALA A 38 -1.09 -14.47 -7.68
N GLN A 39 -1.63 -15.49 -8.37
CA GLN A 39 -2.88 -16.11 -7.97
C GLN A 39 -2.71 -16.79 -6.59
N PRO A 40 -3.70 -16.69 -5.67
CA PRO A 40 -3.64 -17.40 -4.40
C PRO A 40 -3.42 -18.90 -4.60
N PRO A 41 -2.44 -19.53 -3.92
CA PRO A 41 -2.11 -20.95 -4.12
C PRO A 41 -3.09 -21.84 -3.36
N VAL A 42 -4.34 -21.87 -3.83
CA VAL A 42 -5.46 -22.62 -3.24
C VAL A 42 -6.06 -23.59 -4.25
N GLY A 43 -6.78 -24.61 -3.76
CA GLY A 43 -7.42 -25.61 -4.62
C GLY A 43 -6.39 -26.45 -5.40
N PRO A 44 -6.54 -26.60 -6.73
CA PRO A 44 -5.58 -27.35 -7.57
C PRO A 44 -4.15 -26.78 -7.62
N LEU A 45 -3.94 -25.54 -7.15
CA LEU A 45 -2.63 -24.87 -7.11
C LEU A 45 -1.88 -25.09 -5.78
N ARG A 46 -2.40 -25.93 -4.89
CA ARG A 46 -1.80 -26.27 -3.60
C ARG A 46 -0.86 -27.48 -3.69
#